data_AF-A0A1H7XTZ3-F1
#
_entry.id   AF-A0A1H7XTZ3-F1
#
_cell.length_a   1.000
_cell.length_b   1.000
_cell.length_c   1.000
_cell.angle_alpha   90.00
_cell.angle_beta   90.00
_cell.angle_gamma   90.00
#
_symmetry.space_group_name_H-M   'P 1'
#
loop_
_entity.id
_entity.type
_entity.pdbx_description
1 polymer ?
#
loop_
_entity_poly.entity_id
_entity_poly.type
_entity_poly.pdbx_seq_one_letter_code
_entity_poly.pdbx_strand_id
1 'polypeptide(L)'
;MTCAIDVALAQFESTDPFIQRALQAMVPLLEGTEASERLANSQLYVVDYRDAPPDILKGRFYTDNCAALLEEQAILVNEAYLLETEAAMRSFGLAGKLYAIPYLRSDEDLFGLVDRIQPDPRRYVNRLRLLDHLPGREEADSEAVDSLAILLMFLIGHELGHLNQNQDQRAFGAFIDPEAPLETHVGSSLVKLARHVRELNRLGCTLPVFREVIDESSEIGLNVKNWCEKLSDSQLNYQHWYLDESNADDHAAVLLQQVLDRMVATNPFRADHLLACIVNALFATALYYWQRDLMIFLCKLGCNKLTNVMDLALIMARQHENYIHAADLFGEVHRFTLLRAILTMDALLHARGAYSEPIDKPVRRIEPVNELPELDRNIARECLLREQLLCIHVDTAVKIAYSCLASGWMLESGKAREQIHYMVFESIQQSVGRLKELM
;
A
#
# COMPACT_ATOMS: atom_id res chain seq x y z
N MET A 1 -0.19 36.91 -0.93
CA MET A 1 -1.04 36.53 -2.08
C MET A 1 -0.80 35.06 -2.31
N THR A 2 -1.80 34.21 -2.10
CA THR A 2 -1.73 32.79 -2.47
C THR A 2 -1.76 32.70 -3.99
N CYS A 3 -0.74 32.07 -4.59
CA CYS A 3 -0.77 31.77 -6.02
C CYS A 3 -1.88 30.74 -6.26
N ALA A 4 -2.74 30.97 -7.25
CA ALA A 4 -3.74 29.98 -7.65
C ALA A 4 -3.04 28.70 -8.09
N ILE A 5 -3.56 27.54 -7.69
CA ILE A 5 -2.96 26.23 -7.95
C ILE A 5 -2.69 25.99 -9.45
N ASP A 6 -3.64 26.38 -10.31
CA ASP A 6 -3.50 26.34 -11.77
C ASP A 6 -2.26 27.10 -12.27
N VAL A 7 -2.02 28.30 -11.73
CA VAL A 7 -0.86 29.12 -12.13
C VAL A 7 0.44 28.52 -11.60
N ALA A 8 0.40 27.92 -10.42
CA ALA A 8 1.58 27.32 -9.80
C ALA A 8 2.01 26.00 -10.49
N LEU A 9 1.04 25.19 -10.94
CA LEU A 9 1.28 23.82 -11.39
C LEU A 9 1.17 23.59 -12.90
N ALA A 10 0.51 24.47 -13.68
CA ALA A 10 0.30 24.24 -15.11
C ALA A 10 1.58 23.95 -15.92
N GLN A 11 2.70 24.58 -15.56
CA GLN A 11 3.98 24.35 -16.25
C GLN A 11 4.67 23.02 -15.88
N PHE A 12 4.17 22.34 -14.85
CA PHE A 12 4.69 21.07 -14.34
C PHE A 12 3.73 19.91 -14.63
N GLU A 13 2.65 20.12 -15.38
CA GLU A 13 1.75 19.03 -15.76
C GLU A 13 2.51 17.95 -16.55
N SER A 14 2.27 16.69 -16.19
CA SER A 14 2.91 15.54 -16.80
C SER A 14 2.60 15.48 -18.30
N THR A 15 3.66 15.36 -19.09
CA THR A 15 3.56 15.17 -20.55
C THR A 15 3.86 13.73 -20.98
N ASP A 16 3.97 12.79 -20.04
CA ASP A 16 4.25 11.39 -20.37
C ASP A 16 3.06 10.75 -21.12
N PRO A 17 3.27 10.26 -22.36
CA PRO A 17 2.16 9.83 -23.22
C PRO A 17 1.43 8.60 -22.69
N PHE A 18 2.10 7.73 -21.92
CA PHE A 18 1.44 6.54 -21.37
C PHE A 18 0.56 6.91 -20.18
N ILE A 19 1.04 7.78 -19.29
CA ILE A 19 0.23 8.29 -18.17
C ILE A 19 -1.01 9.01 -18.71
N GLN A 20 -0.87 9.84 -19.75
CA GLN A 20 -2.00 10.51 -20.39
C GLN A 20 -3.01 9.51 -21.00
N ARG A 21 -2.53 8.43 -21.61
CA ARG A 21 -3.40 7.34 -22.11
C ARG A 21 -4.13 6.62 -20.97
N ALA A 22 -3.46 6.35 -19.85
CA ALA A 22 -4.08 5.71 -18.69
C ALA A 22 -5.15 6.62 -18.05
N LEU A 23 -4.90 7.92 -17.93
CA LEU A 23 -5.89 8.91 -17.50
C LEU A 23 -7.10 8.96 -18.45
N GLN A 24 -6.86 8.96 -19.76
CA GLN A 24 -7.92 8.92 -20.77
C GLN A 24 -8.74 7.61 -20.72
N ALA A 25 -8.09 6.47 -20.47
CA ALA A 25 -8.75 5.18 -20.33
C ALA A 25 -9.55 5.07 -19.01
N MET A 26 -9.12 5.77 -17.97
CA MET A 26 -9.81 5.83 -16.68
C MET A 26 -11.15 6.58 -16.76
N VAL A 27 -11.22 7.70 -17.49
CA VAL A 27 -12.41 8.57 -17.50
C VAL A 27 -13.70 7.81 -17.90
N PRO A 28 -13.75 7.04 -19.01
CA PRO A 28 -14.95 6.28 -19.36
C PRO A 28 -15.34 5.21 -18.34
N LEU A 29 -14.38 4.65 -17.59
CA LEU A 29 -14.67 3.67 -16.54
C LEU A 29 -15.41 4.32 -15.37
N LEU A 30 -15.08 5.58 -15.05
CA LEU A 30 -15.70 6.33 -13.97
C LEU A 30 -17.11 6.81 -14.30
N GLU A 31 -17.41 7.13 -15.57
CA GLU A 31 -18.70 7.71 -16.00
C GLU A 31 -19.89 7.01 -15.38
N GLY A 32 -20.73 7.66 -14.57
CA GLY A 32 -21.91 7.03 -13.93
C GLY A 32 -21.64 6.33 -12.58
N THR A 33 -20.45 6.52 -12.01
CA THR A 33 -20.18 6.26 -10.58
C THR A 33 -20.32 7.55 -9.77
N GLU A 34 -20.50 7.45 -8.45
CA GLU A 34 -20.48 8.63 -7.56
C GLU A 34 -19.14 9.39 -7.66
N ALA A 35 -18.04 8.70 -7.95
CA ALA A 35 -16.74 9.33 -8.10
C ALA A 35 -16.62 10.18 -9.37
N SER A 36 -17.33 9.85 -10.46
CA SER A 36 -17.32 10.68 -11.68
C SER A 36 -17.95 12.04 -11.45
N GLU A 37 -19.06 12.10 -10.72
CA GLU A 37 -19.70 13.38 -10.37
C GLU A 37 -18.81 14.22 -9.46
N ARG A 38 -18.10 13.57 -8.52
CA ARG A 38 -17.20 14.26 -7.58
C ARG A 38 -15.93 14.75 -8.27
N LEU A 39 -15.32 13.91 -9.10
CA LEU A 39 -14.16 14.29 -9.90
C LEU A 39 -14.50 15.43 -10.86
N ALA A 40 -15.73 15.54 -11.36
CA ALA A 40 -16.16 16.69 -12.16
C ALA A 40 -16.17 18.02 -11.36
N ASN A 41 -16.22 17.94 -10.02
CA ASN A 41 -16.17 19.08 -9.10
C ASN A 41 -14.81 19.23 -8.41
N SER A 42 -13.80 18.44 -8.80
CA SER A 42 -12.45 18.50 -8.25
C SER A 42 -11.41 18.62 -9.37
N GLN A 43 -10.28 19.26 -9.08
CA GLN A 43 -9.18 19.34 -10.04
C GLN A 43 -8.25 18.13 -9.87
N LEU A 44 -7.74 17.56 -10.97
CA LEU A 44 -6.75 16.49 -10.92
C LEU A 44 -5.48 16.94 -11.65
N TYR A 45 -4.36 16.99 -10.95
CA TYR A 45 -3.06 17.31 -11.51
C TYR A 45 -2.12 16.12 -11.37
N VAL A 46 -1.58 15.65 -12.49
CA VAL A 46 -0.40 14.79 -12.49
C VAL A 46 0.81 15.66 -12.76
N VAL A 47 1.75 15.70 -11.83
CA VAL A 47 2.80 16.74 -11.76
C VAL A 47 4.19 16.12 -11.88
N ASP A 48 4.99 16.58 -12.85
CA ASP A 48 6.43 16.29 -12.96
C ASP A 48 7.23 17.33 -12.18
N TYR A 49 7.62 16.98 -10.95
CA TYR A 49 8.37 17.88 -10.06
C TYR A 49 9.87 17.99 -10.38
N ARG A 50 10.39 17.31 -11.41
CA ARG A 50 11.85 17.21 -11.66
C ARG A 50 12.55 18.55 -11.74
N ASP A 51 11.92 19.50 -12.42
CA ASP A 51 12.45 20.85 -12.65
C ASP A 51 11.71 21.90 -11.80
N ALA A 52 10.95 21.47 -10.78
CA ALA A 52 10.21 22.37 -9.91
C ALA A 52 11.15 23.16 -8.99
N PRO A 53 10.89 24.47 -8.77
CA PRO A 53 11.74 25.28 -7.90
C PRO A 53 11.60 24.86 -6.42
N PRO A 54 12.59 25.18 -5.57
CA PRO A 54 12.58 24.81 -4.15
C PRO A 54 11.33 25.26 -3.38
N ASP A 55 10.72 26.38 -3.76
CA ASP A 55 9.51 26.89 -3.13
C ASP A 55 8.28 26.00 -3.38
N ILE A 56 8.24 25.30 -4.53
CA ILE A 56 7.21 24.29 -4.82
C ILE A 56 7.53 23.01 -4.05
N LEU A 57 8.78 22.53 -4.13
CA LEU A 57 9.23 21.28 -3.49
C LEU A 57 9.13 21.29 -1.96
N LYS A 58 9.20 22.47 -1.34
CA LYS A 58 9.01 22.66 0.12
C LYS A 58 7.65 23.24 0.47
N GLY A 59 6.80 23.46 -0.53
CA GLY A 59 5.50 24.07 -0.39
C GLY A 59 4.38 23.05 -0.27
N ARG A 60 3.16 23.55 -0.12
CA ARG A 60 1.94 22.74 0.00
C ARG A 60 1.54 21.98 -1.27
N PHE A 61 2.14 22.31 -2.41
CA PHE A 61 1.83 21.71 -3.70
C PHE A 61 2.79 20.57 -4.08
N TYR A 62 3.60 20.09 -3.13
CA TYR A 62 4.47 18.94 -3.32
C TYR A 62 3.88 17.70 -2.64
N THR A 63 3.99 16.56 -3.30
CA THR A 63 3.72 15.24 -2.73
C THR A 63 4.73 14.23 -3.29
N ASP A 64 5.13 13.27 -2.47
CA ASP A 64 5.96 12.14 -2.91
C ASP A 64 5.15 11.09 -3.70
N ASN A 65 3.81 11.10 -3.56
CA ASN A 65 2.91 10.09 -4.10
C ASN A 65 1.60 10.72 -4.62
N CYS A 66 0.53 10.68 -3.82
CA CYS A 66 -0.78 11.25 -4.09
C CYS A 66 -1.19 12.11 -2.88
N ALA A 67 -1.93 13.19 -3.11
CA ALA A 67 -2.44 14.01 -2.01
C ALA A 67 -3.71 14.77 -2.41
N ALA A 68 -4.71 14.75 -1.53
CA ALA A 68 -5.86 15.63 -1.56
C ALA A 68 -5.52 17.01 -0.97
N LEU A 69 -5.84 18.07 -1.71
CA LEU A 69 -5.79 19.46 -1.27
C LEU A 69 -7.20 19.96 -1.01
N LEU A 70 -7.62 19.91 0.26
CA LEU A 70 -8.98 20.21 0.71
C LEU A 70 -9.43 21.64 0.34
N GLU A 71 -8.55 22.63 0.51
CA GLU A 71 -8.86 24.05 0.27
C GLU A 71 -9.09 24.33 -1.22
N GLU A 72 -8.32 23.67 -2.09
CA GLU A 72 -8.39 23.81 -3.54
C GLU A 72 -9.40 22.86 -4.20
N GLN A 73 -9.94 21.89 -3.45
CA GLN A 73 -10.70 20.77 -4.02
C GLN A 73 -9.90 20.10 -5.16
N ALA A 74 -8.63 19.84 -4.92
CA ALA A 74 -7.71 19.30 -5.91
C ALA A 74 -7.04 18.00 -5.44
N ILE A 75 -6.65 17.17 -6.40
CA ILE A 75 -5.88 15.95 -6.20
C ILE A 75 -4.55 16.13 -6.94
N LEU A 76 -3.45 15.97 -6.22
CA LEU A 76 -2.11 15.97 -6.77
C LEU A 76 -1.59 14.54 -6.86
N VAL A 77 -0.97 14.20 -7.98
CA VAL A 77 -0.29 12.91 -8.18
C VAL A 77 1.11 13.18 -8.73
N ASN A 78 2.13 12.66 -8.08
CA ASN A 78 3.51 12.78 -8.52
C ASN A 78 3.77 11.85 -9.71
N GLU A 79 4.25 12.40 -10.82
CA GLU A 79 4.59 11.64 -12.02
C GLU A 79 5.66 10.57 -11.74
N ALA A 80 6.68 10.88 -10.94
CA ALA A 80 7.75 9.93 -10.61
C ALA A 80 7.20 8.69 -9.90
N TYR A 81 6.22 8.87 -9.00
CA TYR A 81 5.51 7.77 -8.33
C TYR A 81 4.72 6.91 -9.32
N LEU A 82 4.05 7.51 -10.31
CA LEU A 82 3.36 6.75 -11.35
C LEU A 82 4.31 5.99 -12.27
N LEU A 83 5.46 6.58 -12.62
CA LEU A 83 6.48 5.91 -13.44
C LEU A 83 7.12 4.73 -12.69
N GLU A 84 7.38 4.89 -11.39
CA GLU A 84 7.86 3.82 -10.51
C GLU A 84 6.83 2.67 -10.42
N THR A 85 5.56 3.03 -10.26
CA THR A 85 4.44 2.09 -10.23
C THR A 85 4.30 1.32 -11.54
N GLU A 86 4.31 2.02 -12.69
CA GLU A 86 4.27 1.39 -14.01
C GLU A 86 5.47 0.46 -14.21
N ALA A 87 6.67 0.89 -13.80
CA ALA A 87 7.87 0.07 -13.90
C ALA A 87 7.75 -1.24 -13.11
N ALA A 88 7.21 -1.19 -11.89
CA ALA A 88 6.92 -2.37 -11.09
C ALA A 88 5.91 -3.28 -11.81
N MET A 89 4.76 -2.74 -12.21
CA MET A 89 3.70 -3.48 -12.90
C MET A 89 4.21 -4.21 -14.14
N ARG A 90 4.91 -3.50 -15.03
CA ARG A 90 5.47 -4.07 -16.26
C ARG A 90 6.54 -5.12 -15.97
N SER A 91 7.35 -4.92 -14.93
CA SER A 91 8.36 -5.89 -14.52
C SER A 91 7.73 -7.22 -14.10
N PHE A 92 6.68 -7.19 -13.28
CA PHE A 92 5.96 -8.39 -12.87
C PHE A 92 5.13 -8.99 -14.03
N GLY A 93 4.61 -8.16 -14.92
CA GLY A 93 3.83 -8.57 -16.10
C GLY A 93 4.63 -9.30 -17.18
N LEU A 94 5.97 -9.26 -17.16
CA LEU A 94 6.81 -9.93 -18.17
C LEU A 94 6.57 -11.45 -18.26
N ALA A 95 6.17 -12.09 -17.17
CA ALA A 95 6.12 -13.55 -17.09
C ALA A 95 4.72 -14.16 -17.32
N GLY A 96 3.67 -13.34 -17.44
CA GLY A 96 2.27 -13.75 -17.68
C GLY A 96 1.60 -14.62 -16.59
N LYS A 97 2.37 -15.40 -15.82
CA LYS A 97 1.93 -16.31 -14.76
C LYS A 97 2.74 -16.07 -13.50
N LEU A 98 2.09 -16.20 -12.33
CA LEU A 98 2.70 -15.91 -11.03
C LEU A 98 4.05 -16.63 -10.83
N TYR A 99 4.08 -17.95 -10.96
CA TYR A 99 5.30 -18.74 -10.69
C TYR A 99 6.42 -18.57 -11.71
N ALA A 100 6.17 -17.88 -12.82
CA ALA A 100 7.19 -17.57 -13.81
C ALA A 100 7.88 -16.22 -13.55
N ILE A 101 7.35 -15.40 -12.64
CA ILE A 101 7.88 -14.07 -12.34
C ILE A 101 9.29 -14.20 -11.74
N PRO A 102 10.33 -13.65 -12.40
CA PRO A 102 11.71 -13.79 -11.94
C PRO A 102 11.96 -13.25 -10.54
N TYR A 103 11.28 -12.15 -10.19
CA TYR A 103 11.46 -11.49 -8.89
C TYR A 103 10.91 -12.28 -7.72
N LEU A 104 10.09 -13.30 -7.95
CA LEU A 104 9.57 -14.16 -6.89
C LEU A 104 10.53 -15.32 -6.54
N ARG A 105 11.72 -15.37 -7.16
CA ARG A 105 12.72 -16.43 -6.92
C ARG A 105 13.54 -16.20 -5.66
N SER A 106 13.78 -14.94 -5.29
CA SER A 106 14.62 -14.56 -4.15
C SER A 106 14.36 -13.11 -3.72
N ASP A 107 14.65 -12.78 -2.46
CA ASP A 107 14.61 -11.37 -2.00
C ASP A 107 15.68 -10.52 -2.70
N GLU A 108 16.81 -11.12 -3.09
CA GLU A 108 17.86 -10.46 -3.86
C GLU A 108 17.33 -9.92 -5.20
N ASP A 109 16.50 -10.70 -5.90
CA ASP A 109 15.89 -10.26 -7.15
C ASP A 109 14.90 -9.11 -6.94
N LEU A 110 14.16 -9.10 -5.83
CA LEU A 110 13.25 -8.00 -5.44
C LEU A 110 14.02 -6.73 -5.07
N PHE A 111 15.01 -6.82 -4.17
CA PHE A 111 15.86 -5.66 -3.85
C PHE A 111 16.57 -5.14 -5.09
N GLY A 112 17.08 -6.04 -5.95
CA GLY A 112 17.68 -5.67 -7.22
C GLY A 112 16.69 -4.99 -8.18
N LEU A 113 15.39 -5.26 -8.08
CA LEU A 113 14.37 -4.55 -8.84
C LEU A 113 14.21 -3.11 -8.33
N VAL A 114 14.16 -2.91 -7.01
CA VAL A 114 14.13 -1.58 -6.38
C VAL A 114 15.35 -0.76 -6.80
N ASP A 115 16.55 -1.32 -6.69
CA ASP A 115 17.81 -0.67 -7.09
C ASP A 115 17.85 -0.25 -8.57
N ARG A 116 17.08 -0.93 -9.43
CA ARG A 116 16.99 -0.61 -10.86
C ARG A 116 15.95 0.47 -11.17
N ILE A 117 14.85 0.50 -10.43
CA ILE A 117 13.73 1.42 -10.67
C ILE A 117 13.96 2.75 -9.96
N GLN A 118 14.19 2.73 -8.64
CA GLN A 118 14.17 3.92 -7.78
C GLN A 118 15.09 5.06 -8.25
N PRO A 119 16.34 4.82 -8.71
CA PRO A 119 17.24 5.91 -9.07
C PRO A 119 16.81 6.69 -10.32
N ASP A 120 16.10 6.05 -11.25
CA ASP A 120 15.67 6.64 -12.53
C ASP A 120 14.47 5.87 -13.12
N PRO A 121 13.26 6.04 -12.55
CA PRO A 121 12.08 5.26 -12.94
C PRO A 121 11.71 5.52 -14.40
N ARG A 122 11.89 6.76 -14.89
CA ARG A 122 11.61 7.14 -16.28
C ARG A 122 12.47 6.36 -17.27
N ARG A 123 13.78 6.28 -17.04
CA ARG A 123 14.66 5.52 -17.94
C ARG A 123 14.34 4.04 -17.90
N TYR A 124 14.07 3.48 -16.72
CA TYR A 124 13.78 2.06 -16.59
C TYR A 124 12.45 1.69 -17.27
N VAL A 125 11.38 2.46 -17.05
CA VAL A 125 10.08 2.19 -17.66
C VAL A 125 10.12 2.34 -19.18
N ASN A 126 10.87 3.31 -19.71
CA ASN A 126 11.07 3.44 -21.16
C ASN A 126 11.72 2.19 -21.77
N ARG A 127 12.65 1.53 -21.05
CA ARG A 127 13.22 0.26 -21.50
C ARG A 127 12.18 -0.87 -21.49
N LEU A 128 11.31 -0.91 -20.49
CA LEU A 128 10.25 -1.92 -20.40
C LEU A 128 9.20 -1.74 -21.50
N ARG A 129 8.78 -0.51 -21.80
CA ARG A 129 7.85 -0.19 -22.90
C ARG A 129 8.35 -0.72 -24.26
N LEU A 130 9.66 -0.65 -24.51
CA LEU A 130 10.25 -1.22 -25.72
C LEU A 130 10.08 -2.75 -25.82
N LEU A 131 9.97 -3.45 -24.68
CA LEU A 131 9.79 -4.90 -24.66
C LEU A 131 8.37 -5.32 -25.03
N ASP A 132 7.38 -4.43 -25.00
CA ASP A 132 6.00 -4.76 -25.39
C ASP A 132 5.83 -4.89 -26.90
N HIS A 133 6.78 -4.35 -27.68
CA HIS A 133 6.81 -4.49 -29.14
C HIS A 133 7.46 -5.79 -29.61
N LEU A 134 7.86 -6.68 -28.69
CA LEU A 134 8.41 -7.99 -29.04
C LEU A 134 7.28 -8.95 -29.50
N PRO A 135 7.56 -9.89 -30.43
CA PRO A 135 6.56 -10.88 -30.85
C PRO A 135 5.99 -11.67 -29.67
N GLY A 136 4.67 -11.83 -29.63
CA GLY A 136 3.95 -12.50 -28.53
C GLY A 136 3.62 -11.60 -27.33
N ARG A 137 3.79 -10.28 -27.46
CA ARG A 137 3.43 -9.27 -26.44
C ARG A 137 2.53 -8.16 -26.98
N GLU A 138 1.79 -8.45 -28.05
CA GLU A 138 0.99 -7.48 -28.80
C GLU A 138 -0.06 -6.75 -27.91
N GLU A 139 -0.54 -7.41 -26.85
CA GLU A 139 -1.54 -6.86 -25.92
C GLU A 139 -0.92 -6.20 -24.67
N ALA A 140 0.38 -6.34 -24.44
CA ALA A 140 1.02 -5.96 -23.18
C ALA A 140 0.92 -4.46 -22.88
N ASP A 141 1.00 -3.60 -23.89
CA ASP A 141 0.83 -2.16 -23.71
C ASP A 141 -0.62 -1.79 -23.38
N SER A 142 -1.59 -2.43 -24.04
CA SER A 142 -3.01 -2.19 -23.75
C SER A 142 -3.37 -2.68 -22.33
N GLU A 143 -2.87 -3.86 -21.93
CA GLU A 143 -3.06 -4.40 -20.59
C GLU A 143 -2.41 -3.51 -19.53
N ALA A 144 -1.22 -2.97 -19.80
CA ALA A 144 -0.56 -2.04 -18.90
C ALA A 144 -1.35 -0.72 -18.76
N VAL A 145 -1.89 -0.18 -19.86
CA VAL A 145 -2.77 1.01 -19.81
C VAL A 145 -4.02 0.72 -18.99
N ASP A 146 -4.70 -0.40 -19.22
CA ASP A 146 -5.90 -0.78 -18.46
C ASP A 146 -5.60 -0.95 -16.97
N SER A 147 -4.48 -1.61 -16.66
CA SER A 147 -4.02 -1.85 -15.30
C SER A 147 -3.66 -0.56 -14.57
N LEU A 148 -2.97 0.37 -15.23
CA LEU A 148 -2.65 1.66 -14.61
C LEU A 148 -3.91 2.53 -14.51
N ALA A 149 -4.81 2.49 -15.49
CA ALA A 149 -6.07 3.24 -15.43
C ALA A 149 -6.92 2.82 -14.23
N ILE A 150 -7.11 1.51 -14.02
CA ILE A 150 -7.88 1.03 -12.86
C ILE A 150 -7.14 1.23 -11.53
N LEU A 151 -5.81 1.16 -11.51
CA LEU A 151 -5.02 1.51 -10.32
C LEU A 151 -5.10 3.01 -10.01
N LEU A 152 -5.08 3.88 -11.02
CA LEU A 152 -5.28 5.32 -10.86
C LEU A 152 -6.66 5.61 -10.25
N MET A 153 -7.70 4.85 -10.62
CA MET A 153 -9.01 4.97 -9.97
C MET A 153 -8.95 4.65 -8.48
N PHE A 154 -8.14 3.66 -8.07
CA PHE A 154 -7.94 3.35 -6.66
C PHE A 154 -7.23 4.51 -5.93
N LEU A 155 -6.15 5.03 -6.52
CA LEU A 155 -5.40 6.15 -5.95
C LEU A 155 -6.26 7.42 -5.85
N ILE A 156 -6.93 7.79 -6.93
CA ILE A 156 -7.81 8.97 -6.98
C ILE A 156 -9.06 8.76 -6.13
N GLY A 157 -9.62 7.55 -6.10
CA GLY A 157 -10.74 7.19 -5.23
C GLY A 157 -10.42 7.39 -3.75
N HIS A 158 -9.20 7.04 -3.35
CA HIS A 158 -8.70 7.28 -2.00
C HIS A 158 -8.64 8.79 -1.69
N GLU A 159 -8.03 9.60 -2.56
CA GLU A 159 -7.95 11.05 -2.36
C GLU A 159 -9.32 11.75 -2.43
N LEU A 160 -10.23 11.26 -3.30
CA LEU A 160 -11.63 11.69 -3.30
C LEU A 160 -12.29 11.35 -1.96
N GLY A 161 -11.96 10.20 -1.36
CA GLY A 161 -12.37 9.84 0.00
C GLY A 161 -12.07 10.95 0.99
N HIS A 162 -10.84 11.49 0.98
CA HIS A 162 -10.42 12.62 1.81
C HIS A 162 -11.20 13.90 1.52
N LEU A 163 -11.36 14.27 0.25
CA LEU A 163 -12.12 15.46 -0.15
C LEU A 163 -13.59 15.42 0.35
N ASN A 164 -14.19 14.22 0.45
CA ASN A 164 -15.59 14.05 0.87
C ASN A 164 -15.81 14.12 2.38
N GLN A 165 -14.77 13.92 3.18
CA GLN A 165 -14.93 13.85 4.63
C GLN A 165 -15.19 15.23 5.26
N ASN A 166 -15.19 16.34 4.49
CA ASN A 166 -15.53 17.71 4.93
C ASN A 166 -14.92 18.08 6.29
N GLN A 167 -13.68 17.64 6.55
CA GLN A 167 -13.03 17.90 7.83
C GLN A 167 -12.32 19.25 7.78
N ASP A 168 -12.69 20.12 8.73
CA ASP A 168 -12.05 21.42 9.02
C ASP A 168 -10.52 21.30 8.99
N GLN A 169 -9.86 22.25 8.31
CA GLN A 169 -8.51 22.82 8.52
C GLN A 169 -7.53 22.10 9.47
N ARG A 170 -7.43 20.78 9.44
CA ARG A 170 -6.50 20.04 10.27
C ARG A 170 -5.23 19.88 9.48
N ALA A 171 -4.24 20.69 9.81
CA ALA A 171 -2.88 20.40 9.38
C ALA A 171 -2.51 19.01 9.92
N PHE A 172 -2.14 18.10 9.02
CA PHE A 172 -1.38 16.93 9.40
C PHE A 172 -0.13 17.43 10.13
N GLY A 173 -0.13 17.27 11.44
CA GLY A 173 0.72 18.07 12.34
C GLY A 173 0.86 17.37 13.68
N ALA A 174 1.17 16.09 13.64
CA ALA A 174 1.72 15.39 14.77
C ALA A 174 2.67 14.34 14.18
N PHE A 175 3.91 14.74 13.92
CA PHE A 175 4.99 13.80 14.18
C PHE A 175 5.29 13.94 15.66
N ILE A 176 5.77 12.88 16.29
CA ILE A 176 6.48 13.09 17.57
C ILE A 176 7.60 14.07 17.28
N ASP A 177 7.68 15.11 18.09
CA ASP A 177 8.79 16.07 18.03
C ASP A 177 10.10 15.28 17.93
N PRO A 178 10.93 15.47 16.90
CA PRO A 178 12.22 14.80 16.80
C PRO A 178 13.11 14.96 18.05
N GLU A 179 12.87 16.01 18.84
CA GLU A 179 13.54 16.29 20.10
C GLU A 179 12.83 15.69 21.34
N ALA A 180 11.74 14.95 21.15
CA ALA A 180 11.04 14.29 22.25
C ALA A 180 11.94 13.24 22.93
N PRO A 181 11.72 12.95 24.22
CA PRO A 181 12.47 11.91 24.91
C PRO A 181 12.32 10.54 24.23
N LEU A 182 13.37 9.72 24.28
CA LEU A 182 13.37 8.35 23.73
C LEU A 182 12.15 7.54 24.18
N GLU A 183 11.75 7.68 25.44
CA GLU A 183 10.57 7.02 26.02
C GLU A 183 9.28 7.36 25.27
N THR A 184 9.12 8.59 24.80
CA THR A 184 7.96 9.03 23.99
C THR A 184 7.98 8.37 22.61
N HIS A 185 9.14 8.28 21.97
CA HIS A 185 9.31 7.57 20.70
C HIS A 185 9.03 6.07 20.84
N VAL A 186 9.50 5.44 21.92
CA VAL A 186 9.21 4.03 22.24
C VAL A 186 7.71 3.83 22.42
N GLY A 187 7.08 4.60 23.29
CA GLY A 187 5.66 4.50 23.60
C GLY A 187 4.77 4.64 22.36
N SER A 188 5.08 5.59 21.48
CA SER A 188 4.31 5.76 20.25
C SER A 188 4.52 4.66 19.22
N SER A 189 5.75 4.15 19.11
CA SER A 189 6.03 3.00 18.25
C SER A 189 5.25 1.77 18.72
N LEU A 190 5.14 1.57 20.03
CA LEU A 190 4.32 0.50 20.62
C LEU A 190 2.83 0.69 20.30
N VAL A 191 2.27 1.88 20.49
CA VAL A 191 0.85 2.13 20.20
C VAL A 191 0.55 1.95 18.70
N LYS A 192 1.43 2.48 17.83
CA LYS A 192 1.35 2.33 16.37
C LYS A 192 1.32 0.85 15.98
N LEU A 193 2.27 0.05 16.45
CA LEU A 193 2.33 -1.37 16.08
C LEU A 193 1.21 -2.18 16.71
N ALA A 194 0.77 -1.85 17.93
CA ALA A 194 -0.40 -2.50 18.53
C ALA A 194 -1.67 -2.28 17.69
N ARG A 195 -1.83 -1.11 17.05
CA ARG A 195 -2.91 -0.85 16.09
C ARG A 195 -2.82 -1.78 14.89
N HIS A 196 -1.65 -1.93 14.27
CA HIS A 196 -1.48 -2.86 13.13
C HIS A 196 -1.63 -4.32 13.53
N VAL A 197 -1.20 -4.72 14.73
CA VAL A 197 -1.45 -6.07 15.26
C VAL A 197 -2.94 -6.38 15.34
N ARG A 198 -3.78 -5.43 15.77
CA ARG A 198 -5.23 -5.61 15.80
C ARG A 198 -5.80 -5.85 14.40
N GLU A 199 -5.32 -5.11 13.40
CA GLU A 199 -5.71 -5.29 11.99
C GLU A 199 -5.24 -6.64 11.44
N LEU A 200 -3.96 -6.99 11.63
CA LEU A 200 -3.39 -8.27 11.20
C LEU A 200 -4.09 -9.46 11.84
N ASN A 201 -4.49 -9.34 13.12
CA ASN A 201 -5.26 -10.39 13.78
C ASN A 201 -6.67 -10.54 13.19
N ARG A 202 -7.31 -9.45 12.73
CA ARG A 202 -8.59 -9.55 12.00
C ARG A 202 -8.41 -10.31 10.68
N LEU A 203 -7.23 -10.21 10.05
CA LEU A 203 -6.89 -11.01 8.86
C LEU A 203 -6.65 -12.51 9.16
N GLY A 204 -6.78 -12.95 10.41
CA GLY A 204 -6.47 -14.32 10.81
C GLY A 204 -4.98 -14.59 11.03
N CYS A 205 -4.10 -13.58 10.92
CA CYS A 205 -2.71 -13.71 11.35
C CYS A 205 -2.66 -13.82 12.87
N THR A 206 -2.28 -14.98 13.40
CA THR A 206 -2.23 -15.19 14.86
C THR A 206 -0.82 -15.49 15.33
N LEU A 207 -0.33 -14.68 16.27
CA LEU A 207 0.86 -14.95 17.06
C LEU A 207 0.50 -14.88 18.57
N PRO A 208 1.21 -15.60 19.46
CA PRO A 208 0.90 -15.61 20.89
C PRO A 208 0.78 -14.20 21.52
N VAL A 209 1.75 -13.32 21.27
CA VAL A 209 1.73 -11.93 21.79
C VAL A 209 0.61 -11.09 21.18
N PHE A 210 0.07 -11.42 20.00
CA PHE A 210 -1.07 -10.67 19.45
C PHE A 210 -2.29 -10.80 20.35
N ARG A 211 -2.52 -11.99 20.89
CA ARG A 211 -3.60 -12.22 21.86
C ARG A 211 -3.39 -11.39 23.12
N GLU A 212 -2.15 -11.32 23.62
CA GLU A 212 -1.80 -10.51 24.79
C GLU A 212 -1.99 -9.01 24.51
N VAL A 213 -1.56 -8.50 23.35
CA VAL A 213 -1.74 -7.09 22.97
C VAL A 213 -3.22 -6.72 22.83
N ILE A 214 -4.06 -7.64 22.34
CA ILE A 214 -5.50 -7.44 22.17
C ILE A 214 -6.23 -7.53 23.51
N ASP A 215 -5.82 -8.44 24.38
CA ASP A 215 -6.34 -8.55 25.73
C ASP A 215 -5.81 -7.41 26.61
N GLU A 216 -6.59 -6.34 26.75
CA GLU A 216 -6.26 -5.19 27.61
C GLU A 216 -5.99 -5.57 29.08
N SER A 217 -6.34 -6.78 29.53
CA SER A 217 -6.03 -7.26 30.88
C SER A 217 -4.67 -7.94 31.00
N SER A 218 -4.00 -8.25 29.89
CA SER A 218 -2.65 -8.82 29.90
C SER A 218 -1.59 -7.77 30.28
N GLU A 219 -0.39 -8.21 30.67
CA GLU A 219 0.71 -7.29 31.02
C GLU A 219 1.10 -6.38 29.84
N ILE A 220 1.11 -6.92 28.61
CA ILE A 220 1.44 -6.18 27.39
C ILE A 220 0.27 -5.26 26.98
N GLY A 221 -0.97 -5.75 27.06
CA GLY A 221 -2.18 -4.98 26.75
C GLY A 221 -2.36 -3.78 27.68
N LEU A 222 -2.17 -3.98 28.99
CA LEU A 222 -2.14 -2.91 29.98
C LEU A 222 -1.04 -1.88 29.68
N ASN A 223 0.14 -2.33 29.26
CA ASN A 223 1.22 -1.42 28.92
C ASN A 223 0.89 -0.53 27.71
N VAL A 224 0.37 -1.13 26.63
CA VAL A 224 -0.10 -0.39 25.45
C VAL A 224 -1.18 0.62 25.84
N LYS A 225 -2.14 0.22 26.69
CA LYS A 225 -3.19 1.10 27.18
C LYS A 225 -2.63 2.28 27.97
N ASN A 226 -1.69 2.05 28.88
CA ASN A 226 -1.03 3.12 29.63
C ASN A 226 -0.33 4.12 28.70
N TRP A 227 0.27 3.66 27.60
CA TRP A 227 0.86 4.55 26.59
C TRP A 227 -0.18 5.32 25.79
N CYS A 228 -1.31 4.70 25.43
CA CYS A 228 -2.43 5.40 24.83
C CYS A 228 -2.92 6.54 25.75
N GLU A 229 -3.01 6.30 27.06
CA GLU A 229 -3.43 7.30 28.04
C GLU A 229 -2.38 8.42 28.22
N LYS A 230 -1.09 8.06 28.33
CA LYS A 230 0.02 9.02 28.45
C LYS A 230 0.18 9.91 27.22
N LEU A 231 -0.09 9.39 26.03
CA LEU A 231 0.04 10.09 24.75
C LEU A 231 -1.32 10.57 24.22
N SER A 232 -2.34 10.69 25.08
CA SER A 232 -3.75 10.86 24.71
C SER A 232 -4.02 11.95 23.67
N ASP A 233 -3.41 13.13 23.79
CA ASP A 233 -3.58 14.24 22.83
C ASP A 233 -3.09 13.87 21.43
N SER A 234 -1.91 13.25 21.32
CA SER A 234 -1.36 12.80 20.02
C SER A 234 -2.10 11.57 19.49
N GLN A 235 -2.48 10.64 20.37
CA GLN A 235 -3.11 9.37 19.98
C GLN A 235 -4.54 9.53 19.52
N LEU A 236 -5.32 10.46 20.11
CA LEU A 236 -6.66 10.74 19.63
C LEU A 236 -6.62 11.27 18.19
N ASN A 237 -5.65 12.13 17.88
CA ASN A 237 -5.44 12.61 16.52
C ASN A 237 -4.99 11.46 15.60
N TYR A 238 -4.01 10.63 15.99
CA TYR A 238 -3.56 9.48 15.19
C TYR A 238 -4.65 8.45 14.92
N GLN A 239 -5.53 8.17 15.89
CA GLN A 239 -6.63 7.23 15.71
C GLN A 239 -7.67 7.77 14.73
N HIS A 240 -7.99 9.06 14.81
CA HIS A 240 -8.90 9.70 13.87
C HIS A 240 -8.33 9.69 12.45
N TRP A 241 -7.08 10.15 12.27
CA TRP A 241 -6.42 10.11 10.97
C TRP A 241 -6.30 8.68 10.41
N TYR A 242 -5.98 7.70 11.26
CA TYR A 242 -5.93 6.32 10.80
C TYR A 242 -7.28 5.79 10.35
N LEU A 243 -8.35 6.17 11.05
CA LEU A 243 -9.71 5.84 10.63
C LEU A 243 -10.06 6.53 9.31
N ASP A 244 -9.68 7.80 9.15
CA ASP A 244 -9.91 8.58 7.93
C ASP A 244 -9.17 7.98 6.72
N GLU A 245 -7.89 7.59 6.88
CA GLU A 245 -7.09 6.87 5.88
C GLU A 245 -7.69 5.49 5.54
N SER A 246 -8.12 4.75 6.56
CA SER A 246 -8.77 3.45 6.37
C SER A 246 -10.10 3.61 5.61
N ASN A 247 -10.88 4.64 5.92
CA ASN A 247 -12.13 4.95 5.22
C ASN A 247 -11.88 5.42 3.79
N ALA A 248 -10.77 6.11 3.53
CA ALA A 248 -10.35 6.50 2.18
C ALA A 248 -9.97 5.28 1.33
N ASP A 249 -9.26 4.31 1.90
CA ASP A 249 -9.01 3.01 1.26
C ASP A 249 -10.31 2.25 0.94
N ASP A 250 -11.23 2.21 1.91
CA ASP A 250 -12.52 1.54 1.74
C ASP A 250 -13.37 2.23 0.66
N HIS A 251 -13.32 3.58 0.59
CA HIS A 251 -13.96 4.35 -0.49
C HIS A 251 -13.39 3.95 -1.86
N ALA A 252 -12.07 3.89 -1.98
CA ALA A 252 -11.41 3.47 -3.22
C ALA A 252 -11.82 2.05 -3.64
N ALA A 253 -11.88 1.11 -2.70
CA ALA A 253 -12.34 -0.25 -2.97
C ALA A 253 -13.82 -0.29 -3.42
N VAL A 254 -14.69 0.52 -2.80
CA VAL A 254 -16.09 0.68 -3.22
C VAL A 254 -16.17 1.22 -4.64
N LEU A 255 -15.39 2.25 -5.00
CA LEU A 255 -15.37 2.80 -6.35
C LEU A 255 -14.97 1.74 -7.39
N LEU A 256 -13.92 0.98 -7.12
CA LEU A 256 -13.50 -0.11 -8.00
C LEU A 256 -14.62 -1.14 -8.17
N GLN A 257 -15.27 -1.53 -7.08
CA GLN A 257 -16.38 -2.48 -7.13
C GLN A 257 -17.56 -1.95 -7.94
N GLN A 258 -17.89 -0.66 -7.79
CA GLN A 258 -18.94 0.00 -8.57
C GLN A 258 -18.68 -0.09 -10.08
N VAL A 259 -17.43 0.10 -10.50
CA VAL A 259 -17.05 -0.04 -11.90
C VAL A 259 -17.10 -1.49 -12.37
N LEU A 260 -16.60 -2.42 -11.57
CA LEU A 260 -16.69 -3.84 -11.90
C LEU A 260 -18.14 -4.29 -12.04
N ASP A 261 -19.03 -3.96 -11.10
CA ASP A 261 -20.46 -4.34 -11.15
C ASP A 261 -21.14 -3.84 -12.44
N ARG A 262 -20.87 -2.60 -12.84
CA ARG A 262 -21.43 -2.02 -14.08
C ARG A 262 -20.86 -2.66 -15.34
N MET A 263 -19.57 -2.98 -15.33
CA MET A 263 -18.94 -3.73 -16.41
C MET A 263 -19.50 -5.15 -16.48
N VAL A 264 -19.79 -5.80 -15.36
CA VAL A 264 -20.40 -7.14 -15.34
C VAL A 264 -21.78 -7.13 -15.99
N ALA A 265 -22.59 -6.12 -15.70
CA ALA A 265 -23.92 -5.98 -16.29
C ALA A 265 -23.93 -5.79 -17.81
N THR A 266 -22.84 -5.25 -18.38
CA THR A 266 -22.75 -4.89 -19.81
C THR A 266 -21.82 -5.81 -20.61
N ASN A 267 -20.70 -6.22 -20.03
CA ASN A 267 -19.68 -7.09 -20.60
C ASN A 267 -18.91 -7.85 -19.48
N PRO A 268 -19.38 -9.04 -19.07
CA PRO A 268 -18.75 -9.85 -18.03
C PRO A 268 -17.26 -10.15 -18.28
N PHE A 269 -16.89 -10.44 -19.53
CA PHE A 269 -15.50 -10.72 -19.89
C PHE A 269 -14.58 -9.51 -19.64
N ARG A 270 -15.07 -8.29 -19.94
CA ARG A 270 -14.31 -7.07 -19.66
C ARG A 270 -14.18 -6.82 -18.16
N ALA A 271 -15.22 -7.14 -17.37
CA ALA A 271 -15.13 -7.01 -15.92
C ALA A 271 -14.09 -7.98 -15.31
N ASP A 272 -14.05 -9.23 -15.78
CA ASP A 272 -13.08 -10.21 -15.32
C ASP A 272 -11.64 -9.80 -15.72
N HIS A 273 -11.47 -9.28 -16.94
CA HIS A 273 -10.20 -8.67 -17.37
C HIS A 273 -9.77 -7.51 -16.48
N LEU A 274 -10.68 -6.58 -16.16
CA LEU A 274 -10.39 -5.44 -15.30
C LEU A 274 -10.07 -5.87 -13.86
N LEU A 275 -10.75 -6.90 -13.33
CA LEU A 275 -10.42 -7.51 -12.04
C LEU A 275 -8.99 -8.06 -12.05
N ALA A 276 -8.61 -8.80 -13.10
CA ALA A 276 -7.25 -9.30 -13.24
C ALA A 276 -6.23 -8.15 -13.29
N CYS A 277 -6.53 -7.09 -14.04
CA CYS A 277 -5.69 -5.90 -14.17
C CYS A 277 -5.44 -5.22 -12.81
N ILE A 278 -6.49 -4.96 -12.02
CA ILE A 278 -6.33 -4.30 -10.70
C ILE A 278 -5.61 -5.21 -9.70
N VAL A 279 -5.89 -6.51 -9.67
CA VAL A 279 -5.20 -7.45 -8.78
C VAL A 279 -3.72 -7.56 -9.15
N ASN A 280 -3.39 -7.66 -10.45
CA ASN A 280 -2.00 -7.65 -10.92
C ASN A 280 -1.28 -6.36 -10.52
N ALA A 281 -1.94 -5.22 -10.71
CA ALA A 281 -1.38 -3.91 -10.42
C ALA A 281 -1.12 -3.73 -8.92
N LEU A 282 -2.11 -4.02 -8.07
CA LEU A 282 -1.97 -3.97 -6.61
C LEU A 282 -0.89 -4.93 -6.12
N PHE A 283 -0.81 -6.15 -6.69
CA PHE A 283 0.18 -7.15 -6.31
C PHE A 283 1.61 -6.67 -6.57
N ALA A 284 1.89 -6.23 -7.80
CA ALA A 284 3.21 -5.76 -8.20
C ALA A 284 3.63 -4.52 -7.39
N THR A 285 2.70 -3.57 -7.24
CA THR A 285 2.87 -2.33 -6.49
C THR A 285 3.18 -2.61 -5.02
N ALA A 286 2.41 -3.50 -4.39
CA ALA A 286 2.56 -3.80 -2.97
C ALA A 286 3.89 -4.47 -2.64
N LEU A 287 4.30 -5.48 -3.41
CA LEU A 287 5.60 -6.13 -3.22
C LEU A 287 6.76 -5.17 -3.47
N TYR A 288 6.68 -4.38 -4.54
CA TYR A 288 7.74 -3.43 -4.87
C TYR A 288 7.91 -2.37 -3.78
N TYR A 289 6.82 -1.71 -3.35
CA TYR A 289 6.91 -0.64 -2.36
C TYR A 289 7.24 -1.17 -0.97
N TRP A 290 6.74 -2.35 -0.59
CA TRP A 290 7.19 -3.00 0.64
C TRP A 290 8.70 -3.23 0.65
N GLN A 291 9.25 -3.74 -0.45
CA GLN A 291 10.69 -3.97 -0.56
C GLN A 291 11.48 -2.67 -0.52
N ARG A 292 10.96 -1.61 -1.15
CA ARG A 292 11.57 -0.28 -1.15
C ARG A 292 11.61 0.31 0.26
N ASP A 293 10.49 0.25 0.99
CA ASP A 293 10.39 0.80 2.33
C ASP A 293 11.27 0.01 3.31
N LEU A 294 11.33 -1.32 3.14
CA LEU A 294 12.27 -2.17 3.85
C LEU A 294 13.72 -1.75 3.55
N MET A 295 14.09 -1.54 2.28
CA MET A 295 15.43 -1.09 1.90
C MET A 295 15.79 0.27 2.52
N ILE A 296 14.87 1.23 2.54
CA ILE A 296 15.07 2.55 3.17
C ILE A 296 15.32 2.39 4.67
N PHE A 297 14.51 1.59 5.36
CA PHE A 297 14.70 1.29 6.77
C PHE A 297 16.08 0.69 7.06
N LEU A 298 16.54 -0.24 6.21
CA LEU A 298 17.83 -0.89 6.36
C LEU A 298 19.00 0.07 6.16
N CYS A 299 18.90 0.97 5.18
CA CYS A 299 19.85 2.05 5.00
C CYS A 299 19.94 2.96 6.24
N LYS A 300 18.81 3.27 6.90
CA LYS A 300 18.80 4.02 8.17
C LYS A 300 19.55 3.28 9.29
N LEU A 301 19.50 1.95 9.31
CA LEU A 301 20.27 1.10 10.23
C LEU A 301 21.74 0.91 9.83
N GLY A 302 22.24 1.63 8.80
CA GLY A 302 23.61 1.51 8.30
C GLY A 302 23.88 0.22 7.51
N CYS A 303 22.83 -0.44 7.03
CA CYS A 303 22.90 -1.70 6.30
C CYS A 303 22.55 -1.45 4.82
N ASN A 304 23.58 -1.15 4.02
CA ASN A 304 23.38 -0.60 2.68
C ASN A 304 22.91 -1.60 1.62
N LYS A 305 23.01 -2.92 1.86
CA LYS A 305 22.56 -3.96 0.91
C LYS A 305 22.15 -5.21 1.66
N LEU A 306 20.91 -5.63 1.48
CA LEU A 306 20.45 -6.94 1.90
C LEU A 306 20.28 -7.84 0.69
N THR A 307 20.94 -8.99 0.73
CA THR A 307 20.77 -10.05 -0.26
C THR A 307 19.69 -11.06 0.16
N ASN A 308 19.32 -11.07 1.45
CA ASN A 308 18.35 -12.02 2.01
C ASN A 308 17.71 -11.45 3.28
N VAL A 309 16.41 -11.71 3.49
CA VAL A 309 15.69 -11.39 4.74
C VAL A 309 16.31 -12.02 6.00
N MET A 310 17.14 -13.07 5.88
CA MET A 310 17.87 -13.64 7.02
C MET A 310 18.88 -12.67 7.64
N ASP A 311 19.51 -11.83 6.83
CA ASP A 311 20.45 -10.84 7.33
C ASP A 311 19.71 -9.71 8.09
N LEU A 312 18.44 -9.44 7.76
CA LEU A 312 17.55 -8.58 8.57
C LEU A 312 17.42 -9.14 9.99
N ALA A 313 17.23 -10.45 10.18
CA ALA A 313 17.16 -11.07 11.51
C ALA A 313 18.41 -10.77 12.36
N LEU A 314 19.58 -10.85 11.75
CA LEU A 314 20.85 -10.57 12.42
C LEU A 314 20.99 -9.08 12.75
N ILE A 315 20.59 -8.18 11.85
CA ILE A 315 20.65 -6.73 12.07
C ILE A 315 19.71 -6.33 13.22
N MET A 316 18.47 -6.83 13.19
CA MET A 316 17.46 -6.55 14.20
C MET A 316 17.87 -7.09 15.57
N ALA A 317 18.54 -8.24 15.64
CA ALA A 317 19.00 -8.83 16.90
C ALA A 317 20.19 -8.09 17.56
N ARG A 318 20.87 -7.18 16.86
CA ARG A 318 22.05 -6.45 17.40
C ARG A 318 21.69 -5.45 18.49
N GLN A 319 20.55 -4.76 18.34
CA GLN A 319 20.09 -3.70 19.22
C GLN A 319 18.57 -3.78 19.31
N HIS A 320 18.02 -3.80 20.53
CA HIS A 320 16.56 -3.89 20.72
C HIS A 320 15.84 -2.66 20.14
N GLU A 321 16.51 -1.52 20.13
CA GLU A 321 16.03 -0.25 19.57
C GLU A 321 15.76 -0.35 18.05
N ASN A 322 16.42 -1.27 17.33
CA ASN A 322 16.16 -1.49 15.91
C ASN A 322 14.71 -1.93 15.66
N TYR A 323 14.11 -2.69 16.58
CA TYR A 323 12.71 -3.08 16.48
C TYR A 323 11.76 -1.90 16.68
N ILE A 324 12.15 -0.90 17.47
CA ILE A 324 11.40 0.34 17.64
C ILE A 324 11.44 1.16 16.35
N HIS A 325 12.62 1.31 15.74
CA HIS A 325 12.78 1.99 14.46
C HIS A 325 12.00 1.32 13.32
N ALA A 326 11.76 0.00 13.40
CA ALA A 326 10.96 -0.71 12.41
C ALA A 326 9.48 -0.32 12.42
N ALA A 327 9.00 0.40 13.44
CA ALA A 327 7.66 0.98 13.44
C ALA A 327 7.46 1.98 12.29
N ASP A 328 8.53 2.58 11.76
CA ASP A 328 8.48 3.45 10.56
C ASP A 328 7.96 2.71 9.32
N LEU A 329 8.14 1.39 9.24
CA LEU A 329 7.67 0.56 8.11
C LEU A 329 6.14 0.46 8.03
N PHE A 330 5.44 0.79 9.12
CA PHE A 330 4.00 0.56 9.23
C PHE A 330 3.15 1.79 8.90
N GLY A 331 3.79 2.91 8.57
CA GLY A 331 3.12 4.20 8.35
C GLY A 331 2.65 4.84 9.66
N GLU A 332 2.59 6.17 9.71
CA GLU A 332 2.12 6.88 10.91
C GLU A 332 0.61 6.74 11.10
N VAL A 333 -0.14 7.02 10.03
CA VAL A 333 -1.61 7.02 10.00
C VAL A 333 -2.16 6.16 8.87
N HIS A 334 -1.32 5.68 7.96
CA HIS A 334 -1.76 4.83 6.86
C HIS A 334 -1.66 3.35 7.25
N ARG A 335 -2.49 2.51 6.61
CA ARG A 335 -2.18 1.09 6.50
C ARG A 335 -0.90 0.94 5.68
N PHE A 336 0.02 0.06 6.10
CA PHE A 336 1.19 -0.26 5.28
C PHE A 336 0.79 -0.97 3.98
N THR A 337 1.63 -0.85 2.95
CA THR A 337 1.21 -1.13 1.56
C THR A 337 0.72 -2.55 1.31
N LEU A 338 1.32 -3.58 1.94
CA LEU A 338 0.84 -4.97 1.79
C LEU A 338 -0.57 -5.13 2.37
N LEU A 339 -0.84 -4.58 3.55
CA LEU A 339 -2.15 -4.68 4.20
C LEU A 339 -3.23 -3.98 3.36
N ARG A 340 -2.94 -2.78 2.84
CA ARG A 340 -3.85 -2.06 1.94
C ARG A 340 -4.19 -2.87 0.69
N ALA A 341 -3.18 -3.50 0.07
CA ALA A 341 -3.39 -4.34 -1.10
C ALA A 341 -4.17 -5.62 -0.80
N ILE A 342 -3.84 -6.33 0.28
CA ILE A 342 -4.56 -7.54 0.72
C ILE A 342 -6.03 -7.23 0.94
N LEU A 343 -6.33 -6.22 1.76
CA LEU A 343 -7.72 -5.84 2.07
C LEU A 343 -8.49 -5.44 0.81
N THR A 344 -7.87 -4.69 -0.09
CA THR A 344 -8.51 -4.29 -1.35
C THR A 344 -8.75 -5.49 -2.27
N MET A 345 -7.78 -6.40 -2.41
CA MET A 345 -7.96 -7.61 -3.20
C MET A 345 -9.04 -8.51 -2.62
N ASP A 346 -9.04 -8.69 -1.30
CA ASP A 346 -10.02 -9.50 -0.58
C ASP A 346 -11.45 -8.99 -0.83
N ALA A 347 -11.62 -7.69 -0.59
CA ALA A 347 -12.82 -6.93 -0.88
C ALA A 347 -13.39 -7.21 -2.28
N LEU A 348 -12.57 -7.06 -3.32
CA LEU A 348 -12.98 -7.21 -4.71
C LEU A 348 -13.24 -8.68 -5.09
N LEU A 349 -12.40 -9.60 -4.62
CA LEU A 349 -12.52 -11.03 -4.93
C LEU A 349 -13.74 -11.65 -4.26
N HIS A 350 -13.96 -11.35 -2.98
CA HIS A 350 -15.19 -11.71 -2.29
C HIS A 350 -16.41 -11.10 -3.00
N ALA A 351 -16.33 -9.83 -3.36
CA ALA A 351 -17.43 -9.16 -4.06
C ALA A 351 -17.76 -9.83 -5.41
N ARG A 352 -16.77 -10.35 -6.12
CA ARG A 352 -16.94 -11.09 -7.37
C ARG A 352 -17.28 -12.58 -7.18
N GLY A 353 -17.43 -13.04 -5.94
CA GLY A 353 -17.86 -14.41 -5.63
C GLY A 353 -16.74 -15.44 -5.71
N ALA A 354 -15.47 -15.03 -5.62
CA ALA A 354 -14.33 -15.96 -5.62
C ALA A 354 -14.33 -16.87 -4.36
N TYR A 355 -14.89 -16.41 -3.24
CA TYR A 355 -15.11 -17.18 -2.03
C TYR A 355 -16.23 -16.57 -1.16
N SER A 356 -16.76 -17.38 -0.24
CA SER A 356 -18.05 -17.13 0.44
C SER A 356 -18.01 -16.10 1.56
N GLU A 357 -16.88 -15.91 2.22
CA GLU A 357 -16.74 -15.02 3.38
C GLU A 357 -15.52 -14.11 3.18
N PRO A 358 -15.66 -12.78 3.24
CA PRO A 358 -14.52 -11.88 3.14
C PRO A 358 -13.67 -11.97 4.42
N ILE A 359 -12.39 -11.61 4.31
CA ILE A 359 -11.49 -11.51 5.46
C ILE A 359 -11.88 -10.30 6.33
N ASP A 360 -12.26 -9.18 5.71
CA ASP A 360 -12.77 -7.98 6.41
C ASP A 360 -14.15 -7.54 5.89
N LYS A 361 -14.75 -6.48 6.46
CA LYS A 361 -16.14 -6.06 6.18
C LYS A 361 -16.46 -6.02 4.67
N PRO A 362 -17.69 -6.40 4.27
CA PRO A 362 -18.07 -6.44 2.87
C PRO A 362 -18.05 -5.04 2.24
N VAL A 363 -17.51 -4.95 1.03
CA VAL A 363 -17.58 -3.75 0.17
C VAL A 363 -19.03 -3.41 -0.15
N ARG A 364 -19.34 -2.12 -0.22
CA ARG A 364 -20.64 -1.62 -0.67
C ARG A 364 -20.82 -1.87 -2.17
N ARG A 365 -21.84 -2.67 -2.54
CA ARG A 365 -22.19 -2.99 -3.94
C ARG A 365 -23.25 -2.05 -4.50
N ILE A 366 -23.28 -1.87 -5.83
CA ILE A 366 -24.35 -1.09 -6.51
C ILE A 366 -25.67 -1.86 -6.47
N GLU A 367 -25.62 -3.15 -6.77
CA GLU A 367 -26.77 -4.04 -6.73
C GLU A 367 -26.59 -5.07 -5.61
N PRO A 368 -27.65 -5.39 -4.83
CA PRO A 368 -27.61 -6.54 -3.92
C PRO A 368 -27.32 -7.81 -4.72
N VAL A 369 -26.73 -8.83 -4.06
CA VAL A 369 -26.26 -10.10 -4.64
C VAL A 369 -27.39 -10.93 -5.27
N ASN A 370 -28.01 -10.41 -6.32
CA ASN A 370 -28.72 -11.21 -7.30
C ASN A 370 -27.65 -11.88 -8.16
N GLU A 371 -27.87 -13.14 -8.53
CA GLU A 371 -26.90 -14.03 -9.18
C GLU A 371 -26.02 -13.29 -10.20
N LEU A 372 -24.76 -13.01 -9.83
CA LEU A 372 -23.77 -12.45 -10.74
C LEU A 372 -23.32 -13.56 -11.70
N PRO A 373 -22.94 -13.22 -12.94
CA PRO A 373 -22.22 -14.14 -13.82
C PRO A 373 -21.02 -14.77 -13.09
N GLU A 374 -20.85 -16.09 -13.25
CA GLU A 374 -19.71 -16.83 -12.69
C GLU A 374 -18.41 -16.21 -13.21
N LEU A 375 -17.52 -15.82 -12.29
CA LEU A 375 -16.17 -15.35 -12.59
C LEU A 375 -15.40 -16.43 -13.34
N ASP A 376 -14.70 -16.08 -14.42
CA ASP A 376 -13.85 -17.04 -15.14
C ASP A 376 -12.89 -17.73 -14.16
N ARG A 377 -12.86 -19.06 -14.21
CA ARG A 377 -12.14 -19.89 -13.22
C ARG A 377 -10.63 -19.69 -13.28
N ASN A 378 -10.07 -19.41 -14.45
CA ASN A 378 -8.62 -19.18 -14.57
C ASN A 378 -8.27 -17.80 -14.01
N ILE A 379 -9.09 -16.78 -14.28
CA ILE A 379 -8.93 -15.44 -13.72
C ILE A 379 -9.07 -15.48 -12.20
N ALA A 380 -10.13 -16.12 -11.68
CA ALA A 380 -10.35 -16.30 -10.25
C ALA A 380 -9.11 -16.93 -9.59
N ARG A 381 -8.63 -18.04 -10.16
CA ARG A 381 -7.45 -18.75 -9.65
C ARG A 381 -6.21 -17.85 -9.63
N GLU A 382 -5.89 -17.17 -10.72
CA GLU A 382 -4.69 -16.32 -10.80
C GLU A 382 -4.75 -15.13 -9.84
N CYS A 383 -5.93 -14.56 -9.61
CA CYS A 383 -6.13 -13.49 -8.63
C CYS A 383 -5.98 -14.01 -7.20
N LEU A 384 -6.61 -15.14 -6.87
CA LEU A 384 -6.51 -15.77 -5.56
C LEU A 384 -5.06 -16.15 -5.22
N LEU A 385 -4.29 -16.65 -6.18
CA LEU A 385 -2.89 -16.97 -5.93
C LEU A 385 -2.04 -15.75 -5.57
N ARG A 386 -2.34 -14.58 -6.14
CA ARG A 386 -1.64 -13.34 -5.83
C ARG A 386 -2.02 -12.81 -4.45
N GLU A 387 -3.32 -12.78 -4.15
CA GLU A 387 -3.83 -12.38 -2.84
C GLU A 387 -3.27 -13.30 -1.74
N GLN A 388 -3.36 -14.62 -1.91
CA GLN A 388 -2.80 -15.59 -0.97
C GLN A 388 -1.29 -15.46 -0.80
N LEU A 389 -0.55 -15.18 -1.88
CA LEU A 389 0.90 -14.95 -1.77
C LEU A 389 1.21 -13.74 -0.89
N LEU A 390 0.46 -12.63 -1.04
CA LEU A 390 0.64 -11.47 -0.17
C LEU A 390 0.27 -11.80 1.29
N CYS A 391 -0.82 -12.54 1.50
CA CYS A 391 -1.24 -13.00 2.82
C CYS A 391 -0.21 -13.90 3.50
N ILE A 392 0.53 -14.72 2.74
CA ILE A 392 1.67 -15.48 3.26
C ILE A 392 2.85 -14.54 3.53
N HIS A 393 3.18 -13.67 2.58
CA HIS A 393 4.37 -12.83 2.64
C HIS A 393 4.29 -11.69 3.70
N VAL A 394 3.09 -11.36 4.17
CA VAL A 394 2.89 -10.42 5.29
C VAL A 394 3.53 -10.91 6.60
N ASP A 395 3.97 -12.17 6.68
CA ASP A 395 4.68 -12.77 7.80
C ASP A 395 5.84 -11.90 8.32
N THR A 396 6.66 -11.32 7.43
CA THR A 396 7.77 -10.46 7.86
C THR A 396 7.26 -9.23 8.61
N ALA A 397 6.21 -8.57 8.11
CA ALA A 397 5.59 -7.43 8.78
C ALA A 397 4.98 -7.86 10.14
N VAL A 398 4.26 -8.97 10.16
CA VAL A 398 3.66 -9.57 11.38
C VAL A 398 4.74 -9.80 12.46
N LYS A 399 5.88 -10.38 12.09
CA LYS A 399 7.00 -10.69 12.98
C LYS A 399 7.75 -9.45 13.46
N ILE A 400 7.91 -8.43 12.62
CA ILE A 400 8.48 -7.13 13.02
C ILE A 400 7.58 -6.47 14.06
N ALA A 401 6.27 -6.41 13.80
CA ALA A 401 5.30 -5.82 14.73
C ALA A 401 5.30 -6.54 16.09
N TYR A 402 5.29 -7.87 16.07
CA TYR A 402 5.44 -8.72 17.26
C TYR A 402 6.70 -8.37 18.06
N SER A 403 7.86 -8.33 17.39
CA SER A 403 9.15 -8.21 18.06
C SER A 403 9.35 -6.82 18.66
N CYS A 404 8.83 -5.78 18.02
CA CYS A 404 8.85 -4.45 18.62
C CYS A 404 7.99 -4.36 19.87
N LEU A 405 6.78 -4.94 19.86
CA LEU A 405 5.90 -4.90 21.04
C LEU A 405 6.55 -5.60 22.23
N ALA A 406 7.15 -6.77 22.00
CA ALA A 406 7.93 -7.47 23.02
C ALA A 406 9.13 -6.64 23.50
N SER A 407 9.91 -6.07 22.57
CA SER A 407 11.13 -5.32 22.89
C SER A 407 10.85 -4.04 23.67
N GLY A 408 9.87 -3.22 23.27
CA GLY A 408 9.55 -1.98 24.00
C GLY A 408 8.99 -2.27 25.39
N TRP A 409 8.13 -3.28 25.55
CA TRP A 409 7.69 -3.72 26.88
C TRP A 409 8.87 -4.19 27.76
N MET A 410 9.85 -4.90 27.20
CA MET A 410 11.02 -5.35 27.96
C MET A 410 11.95 -4.21 28.37
N LEU A 411 12.16 -3.24 27.49
CA LEU A 411 12.95 -2.04 27.78
C LEU A 411 12.34 -1.25 28.95
N GLU A 412 11.02 -1.09 28.97
CA GLU A 412 10.29 -0.39 30.03
C GLU A 412 10.25 -1.16 31.35
N SER A 413 10.10 -2.48 31.29
CA SER A 413 10.04 -3.33 32.47
C SER A 413 11.41 -3.51 33.15
N GLY A 414 12.49 -2.95 32.59
CA GLY A 414 13.86 -3.19 33.04
C GLY A 414 14.33 -4.65 32.84
N LYS A 415 13.59 -5.43 32.04
CA LYS A 415 13.84 -6.85 31.74
C LYS A 415 14.82 -7.04 30.56
N ALA A 416 15.31 -5.94 29.98
CA ALA A 416 16.07 -5.91 28.73
C ALA A 416 17.44 -6.62 28.72
N ARG A 417 18.02 -6.97 29.88
CA ARG A 417 19.45 -7.31 29.93
C ARG A 417 19.83 -8.74 29.53
N GLU A 418 18.87 -9.66 29.29
CA GLU A 418 19.22 -11.09 29.15
C GLU A 418 18.67 -11.84 27.92
N GLN A 419 17.80 -11.25 27.09
CA GLN A 419 17.19 -11.99 25.97
C GLN A 419 17.50 -11.34 24.61
N ILE A 420 18.24 -12.07 23.78
CA ILE A 420 18.38 -11.77 22.35
C ILE A 420 17.10 -12.24 21.66
N HIS A 421 16.33 -11.33 21.08
CA HIS A 421 15.21 -11.69 20.21
C HIS A 421 15.72 -11.93 18.81
N TYR A 422 15.97 -13.21 18.51
CA TYR A 422 16.23 -13.66 17.16
C TYR A 422 14.92 -14.13 16.53
N MET A 423 14.52 -13.44 15.45
CA MET A 423 13.32 -13.80 14.69
C MET A 423 13.70 -14.15 13.26
N VAL A 424 13.31 -15.34 12.80
CA VAL A 424 13.49 -15.73 11.41
C VAL A 424 12.33 -15.19 10.59
N PHE A 425 12.65 -14.32 9.64
CA PHE A 425 11.70 -13.77 8.69
C PHE A 425 11.54 -14.69 7.48
N GLU A 426 10.35 -14.68 6.87
CA GLU A 426 10.05 -15.50 5.70
C GLU A 426 10.43 -14.75 4.42
N SER A 427 11.29 -15.36 3.58
CA SER A 427 11.68 -14.80 2.29
C SER A 427 10.56 -14.97 1.25
N ILE A 428 10.56 -14.17 0.18
CA ILE A 428 9.59 -14.33 -0.90
C ILE A 428 9.64 -15.75 -1.51
N GLN A 429 10.83 -16.34 -1.58
CA GLN A 429 11.02 -17.70 -2.09
C GLN A 429 10.32 -18.74 -1.20
N GLN A 430 10.41 -18.58 0.13
CA GLN A 430 9.72 -19.44 1.08
C GLN A 430 8.21 -19.26 0.97
N SER A 431 7.72 -18.03 0.85
CA SER A 431 6.29 -17.74 0.65
C SER A 431 5.73 -18.38 -0.62
N VAL A 432 6.47 -18.31 -1.73
CA VAL A 432 6.13 -19.01 -2.97
C VAL A 432 6.14 -20.53 -2.79
N GLY A 433 7.10 -21.08 -2.04
CA GLY A 433 7.17 -22.50 -1.70
C GLY A 433 5.91 -22.96 -0.95
N ARG A 434 5.53 -22.23 0.11
CA ARG A 434 4.35 -22.49 0.90
C ARG A 434 3.05 -22.38 0.09
N LEU A 435 2.95 -21.38 -0.79
CA LEU A 435 1.79 -21.27 -1.69
C LEU A 435 1.62 -22.52 -2.55
N LYS A 436 2.71 -23.06 -3.10
CA LYS A 436 2.68 -24.28 -3.91
C LYS A 436 2.25 -25.53 -3.13
N GLU A 437 2.48 -25.56 -1.82
CA GLU A 437 2.06 -26.67 -0.94
C GLU A 437 0.58 -26.60 -0.57
N LEU A 438 -0.03 -25.40 -0.63
CA LEU A 438 -1.46 -25.20 -0.40
C LEU A 438 -2.33 -25.53 -1.62
N MET A 439 -1.72 -25.63 -2.80
CA MET A 439 -2.36 -26.01 -4.08
C MET A 439 -2.25 -27.49 -4.36
#